data_AF-A0A0D8ZYV6-F1
#
_entry.id   AF-A0A0D8ZYV6-F1
#
_cell.length_a   1.000
_cell.length_b   1.000
_cell.length_c   1.000
_cell.angle_alpha   90.00
_cell.angle_beta   90.00
_cell.angle_gamma   90.00
#
_symmetry.space_group_name_H-M   'P 1'
#
loop_
_entity.id
_entity.type
_entity.pdbx_description
1 polymer ?
#
loop_
_entity_poly.entity_id
_entity_poly.type
_entity_poly.pdbx_seq_one_letter_code
_entity_poly.pdbx_strand_id
1 'polypeptide(L)'
;MPPQHPPPRWYLIQCKPRQDSRAEENLTRQAFKCYRPTQHVERIQRGRRTTSEESLFPGYLFIQLDQLNDNWHPIRSTRGVNQLVTFGKQPIAVADELVEQLQQRTQNQLSNYPEDSIALLPGDQVRITSGSYRELEAIFLSRDGAERIVILLQLLHREHTLSVPITAIEKT
;
A
#
# COMPACT_ATOMS: atom_id res chain seq x y z
N MET A 1 34.25 5.24 -14.79
CA MET A 1 33.51 4.03 -15.21
C MET A 1 32.18 4.02 -14.48
N PRO A 2 31.04 3.83 -15.16
CA PRO A 2 29.77 3.61 -14.47
C PRO A 2 29.89 2.35 -13.59
N PRO A 3 29.15 2.27 -12.47
CA PRO A 3 29.15 1.09 -11.63
C PRO A 3 28.76 -0.13 -12.48
N GLN A 4 29.57 -1.19 -12.43
CA GLN A 4 29.35 -2.41 -13.23
C GLN A 4 28.18 -3.26 -12.70
N HIS A 5 27.42 -2.78 -11.70
CA HIS A 5 26.29 -3.47 -11.09
C HIS A 5 25.08 -2.53 -11.04
N PRO A 6 23.88 -3.00 -11.44
CA PRO A 6 22.67 -2.23 -11.27
C PRO A 6 22.41 -1.98 -9.78
N PRO A 7 21.95 -0.78 -9.40
CA PRO A 7 21.66 -0.48 -8.01
C PRO A 7 20.51 -1.35 -7.48
N PRO A 8 20.42 -1.57 -6.16
CA PRO A 8 19.29 -2.24 -5.54
C PRO A 8 17.98 -1.55 -5.90
N ARG A 9 16.94 -2.33 -6.21
CA ARG A 9 15.62 -1.83 -6.58
C ARG A 9 14.57 -2.24 -5.58
N TRP A 10 13.49 -1.47 -5.48
CA TRP A 10 12.33 -1.88 -4.70
C TRP A 10 11.51 -2.93 -5.42
N TYR A 11 10.98 -3.90 -4.67
CA TYR A 11 10.05 -4.92 -5.12
C TYR A 11 8.89 -5.01 -4.13
N LEU A 12 7.80 -5.64 -4.56
CA LEU A 12 6.59 -5.77 -3.75
C LEU A 12 6.45 -7.19 -3.20
N ILE A 13 6.24 -7.31 -1.89
CA ILE A 13 5.92 -8.55 -1.19
C ILE A 13 4.42 -8.57 -0.91
N GLN A 14 3.78 -9.67 -1.27
CA GLN A 14 2.47 -10.01 -0.78
C GLN A 14 2.62 -10.80 0.52
N CYS A 15 1.95 -10.32 1.57
CA CYS A 15 1.93 -10.93 2.89
C CYS A 15 0.68 -11.80 3.09
N LYS A 16 0.74 -12.69 4.08
CA LYS A 16 -0.44 -13.42 4.56
C LYS A 16 -1.42 -12.44 5.23
N PRO A 17 -2.74 -12.74 5.22
CA PRO A 17 -3.74 -11.86 5.80
C PRO A 17 -3.38 -11.43 7.23
N ARG A 18 -3.32 -10.11 7.46
CA ARG A 18 -3.01 -9.48 8.77
C ARG A 18 -1.65 -9.85 9.36
N GLN A 19 -0.69 -10.28 8.53
CA GLN A 19 0.66 -10.66 8.97
C GLN A 19 1.76 -9.83 8.32
N ASP A 20 1.42 -8.73 7.68
CA ASP A 20 2.34 -7.79 7.04
C ASP A 20 3.33 -7.15 8.02
N SER A 21 2.90 -6.74 9.21
CA SER A 21 3.82 -6.31 10.29
C SER A 21 4.77 -7.45 10.73
N ARG A 22 4.27 -8.68 10.82
CA ARG A 22 5.10 -9.86 11.14
C ARG A 22 6.07 -10.20 10.00
N ALA A 23 5.66 -10.02 8.75
CA ALA A 23 6.50 -10.23 7.58
C ALA A 23 7.67 -9.24 7.57
N GLU A 24 7.38 -7.96 7.78
CA GLU A 24 8.38 -6.89 7.93
C GLU A 24 9.40 -7.21 9.02
N GLU A 25 8.94 -7.59 10.22
CA GLU A 25 9.81 -7.97 11.33
C GLU A 25 10.77 -9.12 10.97
N ASN A 26 10.25 -10.18 10.35
CA ASN A 26 11.07 -11.35 10.02
C ASN A 26 12.03 -11.10 8.85
N LEU A 27 11.61 -10.33 7.83
CA LEU A 27 12.49 -9.94 6.71
C LEU A 27 13.60 -8.99 7.19
N THR A 28 13.27 -8.05 8.07
CA THR A 28 14.27 -7.14 8.67
C THR A 28 15.29 -7.92 9.52
N ARG A 29 14.86 -8.94 10.26
CA ARG A 29 15.77 -9.86 10.98
C ARG A 29 16.69 -10.67 10.06
N GLN A 30 16.27 -10.90 8.82
CA GLN A 30 17.08 -11.51 7.77
C GLN A 30 17.98 -10.49 7.05
N ALA A 31 18.10 -9.27 7.57
CA ALA A 31 18.86 -8.15 7.03
C ALA A 31 18.33 -7.58 5.70
N PHE A 32 17.08 -7.87 5.33
CA PHE A 32 16.45 -7.20 4.18
C PHE A 32 15.95 -5.81 4.58
N LYS A 33 16.20 -4.84 3.71
CA LYS A 33 15.62 -3.51 3.85
C LYS A 33 14.17 -3.51 3.37
N CYS A 34 13.25 -3.28 4.31
CA CYS A 34 11.82 -3.28 4.05
C CYS A 34 11.20 -1.90 4.32
N TYR A 35 10.06 -1.65 3.70
CA TYR A 35 9.22 -0.51 3.99
C TYR A 35 7.75 -0.90 3.91
N ARG A 36 7.05 -0.81 5.04
CA ARG A 36 5.60 -0.95 5.11
C ARG A 36 4.98 0.42 5.38
N PRO A 37 4.24 1.01 4.43
CA PRO A 37 3.58 2.28 4.67
C PRO A 37 2.48 2.12 5.73
N THR A 38 2.52 2.96 6.77
CA THR A 38 1.54 2.96 7.86
C THR A 38 0.78 4.28 7.94
N GLN A 39 -0.33 4.29 8.68
CA GLN A 39 -1.11 5.46 9.02
C GLN A 39 -1.64 5.37 10.46
N HIS A 40 -1.80 6.52 11.11
CA HIS A 40 -2.43 6.59 12.42
C HIS A 40 -3.96 6.67 12.28
N VAL A 41 -4.65 5.71 12.87
CA VAL A 41 -6.11 5.66 12.90
C VAL A 41 -6.57 5.87 14.33
N GLU A 42 -7.36 6.90 14.58
CA GLU A 42 -8.06 7.06 15.85
C GLU A 42 -9.24 6.09 15.92
N ARG A 43 -9.31 5.33 17.01
CA ARG A 43 -10.44 4.45 17.32
C ARG A 43 -10.94 4.68 18.72
N ILE A 44 -12.25 4.54 18.89
CA ILE A 44 -12.85 4.51 20.23
C ILE A 44 -12.92 3.06 20.66
N GLN A 45 -12.05 2.66 21.58
CA GLN A 45 -12.06 1.33 22.17
C GLN A 45 -12.48 1.45 23.63
N ARG A 46 -13.60 0.80 24.00
CA ARG A 46 -14.16 0.82 25.37
C ARG A 46 -14.37 2.25 25.91
N GLY A 47 -14.87 3.15 25.07
CA GLY A 47 -15.15 4.55 25.43
C GLY A 47 -13.94 5.47 25.53
N ARG A 48 -12.72 4.99 25.22
CA ARG A 48 -11.51 5.82 25.16
C ARG A 48 -11.02 5.96 23.73
N ARG A 49 -10.62 7.16 23.32
CA ARG A 49 -9.90 7.39 22.05
C ARG A 49 -8.51 6.78 22.17
N THR A 50 -8.15 5.95 21.21
CA THR A 50 -6.85 5.28 21.11
C THR A 50 -6.36 5.43 19.67
N THR A 51 -5.14 5.89 19.50
CA THR A 51 -4.50 5.97 18.19
C THR A 51 -3.79 4.65 17.92
N SER A 52 -4.23 3.92 16.90
CA SER A 52 -3.59 2.68 16.43
C SER A 52 -2.86 2.92 15.13
N GLU A 53 -1.65 2.38 15.00
CA GLU A 53 -0.94 2.35 13.72
C GLU A 53 -1.46 1.19 12.88
N GLU A 54 -1.86 1.48 11.64
CA GLU A 54 -2.31 0.48 10.68
C GLU A 54 -1.58 0.59 9.36
N SER A 55 -1.41 -0.53 8.66
CA SER A 55 -0.84 -0.52 7.32
C SER A 55 -1.77 0.20 6.34
N LEU A 56 -1.19 1.09 5.54
CA LEU A 56 -1.90 1.78 4.46
C LEU A 56 -2.29 0.81 3.33
N PHE A 57 -1.47 -0.23 3.13
CA PHE A 57 -1.71 -1.33 2.20
C PHE A 57 -1.71 -2.68 2.95
N PRO A 58 -2.80 -3.04 3.62
CA PRO A 58 -2.87 -4.32 4.34
C PRO A 58 -2.54 -5.49 3.42
N GLY A 59 -1.62 -6.35 3.86
CA GLY A 59 -1.18 -7.51 3.08
C GLY A 59 -0.08 -7.23 2.06
N TYR A 60 0.52 -6.04 2.04
CA TYR A 60 1.67 -5.74 1.19
C TYR A 60 2.77 -4.99 1.95
N LEU A 61 4.02 -5.18 1.52
CA LEU A 61 5.17 -4.35 1.92
C LEU A 61 6.18 -4.25 0.77
N PHE A 62 7.02 -3.23 0.81
CA PHE A 62 8.12 -3.03 -0.13
C PHE A 62 9.41 -3.64 0.43
N ILE A 63 10.23 -4.22 -0.43
CA ILE A 63 11.54 -4.77 -0.09
C ILE A 63 12.58 -4.29 -1.11
N GLN A 64 13.72 -3.76 -0.65
CA GLN A 64 14.80 -3.35 -1.53
C GLN A 64 15.76 -4.54 -1.71
N LEU A 65 16.02 -4.91 -2.96
CA LEU A 65 16.84 -6.07 -3.30
C LEU A 65 17.84 -5.75 -4.41
N ASP A 66 19.06 -6.25 -4.25
CA ASP A 66 20.11 -6.33 -5.26
C ASP A 66 20.00 -7.68 -6.00
N GLN A 67 20.01 -7.65 -7.33
CA GLN A 67 19.88 -8.87 -8.14
C GLN A 67 21.13 -9.77 -8.13
N LEU A 68 22.29 -9.20 -7.82
CA LEU A 68 23.59 -9.88 -7.88
C LEU A 68 24.08 -10.25 -6.48
N ASN A 69 23.83 -9.39 -5.50
CA ASN A 69 24.40 -9.53 -4.15
C ASN A 69 23.44 -10.18 -3.14
N ASP A 70 22.13 -10.03 -3.30
CA ASP A 70 21.19 -10.57 -2.33
C ASP A 70 20.77 -12.01 -2.67
N ASN A 71 20.54 -12.80 -1.62
CA ASN A 71 19.92 -14.10 -1.74
C ASN A 71 18.39 -13.97 -1.56
N TRP A 72 17.64 -14.16 -2.65
CA TRP A 72 16.18 -13.97 -2.65
C TRP A 72 15.42 -15.23 -2.19
N HIS A 73 16.08 -16.39 -2.14
CA HIS A 73 15.44 -17.66 -1.80
C HIS A 73 14.74 -17.69 -0.43
N PRO A 74 15.33 -17.13 0.65
CA PRO A 74 14.72 -17.16 1.98
C PRO A 74 13.36 -16.45 2.04
N ILE A 75 13.16 -15.41 1.23
CA ILE A 75 11.96 -14.54 1.25
C ILE A 75 10.67 -15.36 1.18
N ARG A 76 10.62 -16.38 0.31
CA ARG A 76 9.42 -17.22 0.12
C ARG A 76 9.09 -18.07 1.35
N SER A 77 10.10 -18.39 2.16
CA SER A 77 9.97 -19.17 3.40
C SER A 77 9.79 -18.31 4.65
N THR A 78 9.87 -16.99 4.50
CA THR A 78 9.79 -16.05 5.63
C THR A 78 8.37 -16.00 6.21
N ARG A 79 8.28 -16.06 7.54
CA ARG A 79 6.99 -16.05 8.25
C ARG A 79 6.25 -14.74 7.98
N GLY A 80 4.98 -14.84 7.58
CA GLY A 80 4.16 -13.69 7.22
C GLY A 80 4.21 -13.33 5.73
N VAL A 81 5.19 -13.83 4.99
CA VAL A 81 5.24 -13.69 3.52
C VAL A 81 4.33 -14.72 2.88
N ASN A 82 3.59 -14.30 1.84
CA ASN A 82 2.91 -15.20 0.93
C ASN A 82 3.80 -15.44 -0.30
N GLN A 83 4.14 -14.37 -1.01
CA GLN A 83 5.00 -14.42 -2.19
C GLN A 83 5.56 -13.05 -2.56
N LEU A 84 6.62 -13.06 -3.36
CA LEU A 84 7.07 -11.88 -4.10
C LEU A 84 6.14 -11.66 -5.30
N VAL A 85 5.81 -10.41 -5.59
CA VAL A 85 4.95 -10.08 -6.74
C VAL A 85 5.77 -10.19 -8.02
N THR A 86 5.29 -11.02 -8.94
CA THR A 86 5.94 -11.31 -10.23
C THR A 86 5.00 -11.07 -11.41
N PHE A 87 5.58 -10.74 -12.57
CA PHE A 87 4.92 -10.85 -13.88
C PHE A 87 5.46 -12.11 -14.57
N GLY A 88 4.59 -13.10 -14.76
CA GLY A 88 5.04 -14.44 -15.15
C GLY A 88 6.04 -15.00 -14.13
N LYS A 89 7.28 -15.24 -14.57
CA LYS A 89 8.35 -15.78 -13.73
C LYS A 89 9.30 -14.72 -13.13
N GLN A 90 9.14 -13.44 -13.49
CA GLN A 90 10.09 -12.40 -13.09
C GLN A 90 9.50 -11.42 -12.06
N PRO A 91 10.22 -11.11 -10.98
CA PRO A 91 9.86 -10.06 -10.04
C PRO A 91 9.82 -8.68 -10.71
N ILE A 92 8.82 -7.88 -10.37
CA ILE A 92 8.64 -6.53 -10.92
C ILE A 92 9.26 -5.52 -9.97
N ALA A 93 10.17 -4.70 -10.48
CA ALA A 93 10.69 -3.57 -9.74
C ALA A 93 9.65 -2.45 -9.64
N VAL A 94 9.55 -1.84 -8.46
CA VAL A 94 8.79 -0.63 -8.19
C VAL A 94 9.73 0.57 -8.38
N ALA A 95 9.22 1.66 -8.94
CA ALA A 95 9.96 2.90 -9.11
C ALA A 95 10.41 3.46 -7.74
N ASP A 96 11.67 3.86 -7.62
CA ASP A 96 12.23 4.38 -6.38
C ASP A 96 11.50 5.67 -5.97
N GLU A 97 11.13 6.51 -6.94
CA GLU A 97 10.42 7.77 -6.71
C GLU A 97 9.04 7.54 -6.06
N LEU A 98 8.36 6.44 -6.39
CA LEU A 98 7.07 6.10 -5.79
C LEU A 98 7.24 5.76 -4.30
N VAL A 99 8.25 4.97 -3.96
CA VAL A 99 8.52 4.58 -2.58
C VAL A 99 8.95 5.79 -1.76
N GLU A 100 9.77 6.67 -2.32
CA GLU A 100 10.17 7.93 -1.68
C GLU A 100 8.97 8.86 -1.44
N GLN A 101 8.08 9.03 -2.43
CA GLN A 101 6.85 9.82 -2.25
C GLN A 101 5.96 9.24 -1.14
N LEU A 102 5.83 7.92 -1.06
CA LEU A 102 5.08 7.26 0.01
C LEU A 102 5.72 7.51 1.38
N GLN A 103 7.05 7.39 1.48
CA GLN A 103 7.78 7.68 2.73
C GLN A 103 7.57 9.13 3.19
N GLN A 104 7.74 10.10 2.29
CA GLN A 104 7.54 11.52 2.60
C GLN A 104 6.10 11.80 3.06
N ARG A 105 5.10 11.18 2.43
CA ARG A 105 3.68 11.37 2.78
C ARG A 105 3.30 10.70 4.11
N THR A 106 3.80 9.51 4.38
CA THR A 106 3.58 8.82 5.67
C THR A 106 4.25 9.56 6.83
N GLN A 107 5.40 10.20 6.59
CA GLN A 107 6.09 11.01 7.61
C GLN A 107 5.31 12.30 7.96
N ASN A 108 4.52 12.84 7.02
CA ASN A 108 3.86 14.15 7.13
C ASN A 108 2.36 14.07 7.52
N GLN A 109 1.92 13.03 8.22
CA GLN A 109 0.51 12.87 8.62
C GLN A 109 0.06 13.87 9.70
N LEU A 110 -0.11 15.13 9.31
CA LEU A 110 -1.00 16.10 9.96
C LEU A 110 -1.99 16.66 8.91
N SER A 111 -3.27 16.38 9.17
CA SER A 111 -4.42 17.25 8.92
C SER A 111 -5.16 17.26 7.55
N ASN A 112 -6.49 17.18 7.70
CA ASN A 112 -7.60 17.65 6.88
C ASN A 112 -8.09 16.81 5.70
N TYR A 113 -9.36 16.38 5.76
CA TYR A 113 -10.21 16.22 4.56
C TYR A 113 -11.67 16.69 4.81
N PRO A 114 -12.32 17.36 3.84
CA PRO A 114 -13.68 17.90 3.95
C PRO A 114 -14.76 16.88 3.54
N GLU A 115 -15.97 17.05 4.07
CA GLU A 115 -17.17 16.26 3.75
C GLU A 115 -17.90 16.83 2.52
N ASP A 116 -18.35 15.98 1.59
CA ASP A 116 -19.63 16.19 0.89
C ASP A 116 -20.15 14.94 0.16
N SER A 117 -21.47 14.88 0.01
CA SER A 117 -22.28 13.68 -0.26
C SER A 117 -22.55 13.45 -1.75
N ILE A 118 -21.98 12.37 -2.31
CA ILE A 118 -22.12 11.99 -3.72
C ILE A 118 -23.03 10.75 -3.87
N ALA A 119 -24.01 10.82 -4.77
CA ALA A 119 -24.82 9.68 -5.19
C ALA A 119 -24.06 8.84 -6.23
N LEU A 120 -23.47 7.72 -5.79
CA LEU A 120 -22.61 6.83 -6.59
C LEU A 120 -23.33 5.53 -6.95
N LEU A 121 -23.21 5.11 -8.21
CA LEU A 121 -23.67 3.83 -8.75
C LEU A 121 -22.48 2.94 -9.10
N PRO A 122 -22.54 1.61 -8.83
CA PRO A 122 -21.49 0.66 -9.24
C PRO A 122 -21.11 0.82 -10.72
N GLY A 123 -19.81 0.97 -10.99
CA GLY A 123 -19.28 1.24 -12.32
C GLY A 123 -18.97 2.71 -12.61
N ASP A 124 -19.38 3.65 -11.75
CA ASP A 124 -19.03 5.07 -11.89
C ASP A 124 -17.51 5.28 -11.79
N GLN A 125 -16.96 6.13 -12.66
CA GLN A 125 -15.59 6.62 -12.52
C GLN A 125 -15.52 7.66 -11.41
N VAL A 126 -14.54 7.48 -10.52
CA VAL A 126 -14.32 8.36 -9.39
C VAL A 126 -12.84 8.73 -9.32
N ARG A 127 -12.58 10.01 -9.07
CA ARG A 127 -11.25 10.53 -8.80
C ARG A 127 -11.07 10.64 -7.31
N ILE A 128 -9.95 10.17 -6.80
CA ILE A 128 -9.66 10.32 -5.38
C ILE A 128 -9.17 11.75 -5.15
N THR A 129 -9.86 12.49 -4.28
CA THR A 129 -9.56 13.90 -3.96
C THR A 129 -8.77 14.06 -2.67
N SER A 130 -8.57 12.96 -1.92
CA SER A 130 -7.85 12.97 -0.65
C SER A 130 -6.99 11.74 -0.37
N GLY A 131 -6.08 11.89 0.57
CA GLY A 131 -5.18 10.84 1.02
C GLY A 131 -4.02 10.60 0.07
N SER A 132 -3.34 9.48 0.25
CA SER A 132 -2.13 9.08 -0.48
C SER A 132 -2.36 8.83 -1.98
N TYR A 133 -3.62 8.76 -2.40
CA TYR A 133 -4.06 8.40 -3.75
C TYR A 133 -4.70 9.57 -4.50
N ARG A 134 -4.54 10.81 -4.01
CA ARG A 134 -5.12 12.01 -4.62
C ARG A 134 -4.71 12.13 -6.10
N GLU A 135 -5.67 12.50 -6.95
CA GLU A 135 -5.61 12.54 -8.42
C GLU A 135 -5.61 11.19 -9.14
N LEU A 136 -5.66 10.05 -8.44
CA LEU A 136 -5.81 8.75 -9.09
C LEU A 136 -7.27 8.49 -9.46
N GLU A 137 -7.45 7.96 -10.68
CA GLU A 137 -8.74 7.50 -11.18
C GLU A 137 -9.01 6.07 -10.72
N ALA A 138 -10.25 5.80 -10.33
CA ALA A 138 -10.72 4.52 -9.86
C ALA A 138 -12.16 4.26 -10.32
N ILE A 139 -12.60 3.00 -10.24
CA ILE A 139 -13.98 2.61 -10.51
C ILE A 139 -14.66 2.32 -9.17
N PHE A 140 -15.80 2.95 -8.92
CA PHE A 140 -16.62 2.65 -7.75
C PHE A 140 -17.26 1.26 -7.89
N LEU A 141 -17.05 0.38 -6.91
CA LEU A 141 -17.60 -0.98 -6.92
C LEU A 141 -18.86 -1.09 -6.04
N SER A 142 -18.75 -0.69 -4.77
CA SER A 142 -19.84 -0.84 -3.81
C SER A 142 -19.63 0.04 -2.58
N ARG A 143 -20.70 0.25 -1.80
CA ARG A 143 -20.57 0.84 -0.45
C ARG A 143 -20.13 -0.22 0.55
N ASP A 144 -19.32 0.18 1.52
CA ASP A 144 -18.88 -0.61 2.67
C ASP A 144 -19.36 0.10 3.95
N GLY A 145 -20.68 0.05 4.17
CA GLY A 145 -21.35 0.84 5.22
C GLY A 145 -21.81 2.23 4.75
N ALA A 146 -22.07 3.13 5.71
CA ALA A 146 -22.61 4.46 5.42
C ALA A 146 -21.56 5.45 4.91
N GLU A 147 -20.32 5.35 5.42
CA GLU A 147 -19.27 6.35 5.23
C GLU A 147 -18.11 5.89 4.34
N ARG A 148 -18.05 4.60 3.98
CA ARG A 148 -16.93 4.03 3.22
C ARG A 148 -17.40 3.41 1.91
N ILE A 149 -16.52 3.44 0.94
CA ILE A 149 -16.73 2.92 -0.41
C ILE A 149 -15.56 2.05 -0.82
N VAL A 150 -15.88 1.05 -1.63
CA VAL A 150 -14.94 0.15 -2.24
C VAL A 150 -14.69 0.63 -3.66
N ILE A 151 -13.44 0.97 -3.96
CA ILE A 151 -13.01 1.47 -5.26
C ILE A 151 -11.95 0.56 -5.86
N LEU A 152 -11.92 0.50 -7.18
CA LEU A 152 -10.98 -0.29 -7.95
C LEU A 152 -9.98 0.65 -8.62
N LEU A 153 -8.74 0.65 -8.15
CA LEU A 153 -7.65 1.34 -8.82
C LEU A 153 -6.99 0.39 -9.81
N GLN A 154 -6.70 0.89 -11.00
CA GLN A 154 -5.77 0.25 -11.91
C GLN A 154 -4.36 0.75 -11.60
N LEU A 155 -3.69 0.03 -10.72
CA LEU A 155 -2.30 0.28 -10.36
C LEU A 155 -1.45 -0.88 -10.89
N LEU A 156 -0.37 -0.56 -11.61
CA LEU A 156 0.61 -1.55 -12.09
C LEU A 156 -0.02 -2.68 -12.94
N HIS A 157 -0.97 -2.32 -13.81
CA HIS A 157 -1.72 -3.25 -14.67
C HIS A 157 -2.49 -4.34 -13.91
N ARG A 158 -2.83 -4.09 -12.64
CA ARG A 158 -3.69 -4.93 -11.81
C ARG A 158 -4.79 -4.11 -11.18
N GLU A 159 -5.93 -4.77 -11.01
CA GLU A 159 -7.08 -4.24 -10.31
C GLU A 159 -6.84 -4.36 -8.81
N HIS A 160 -6.75 -3.21 -8.14
CA HIS A 160 -6.57 -3.10 -6.70
C HIS A 160 -7.82 -2.52 -6.05
N THR A 161 -8.47 -3.32 -5.23
CA THR A 161 -9.63 -2.88 -4.45
C THR A 161 -9.18 -2.15 -3.19
N LEU A 162 -9.57 -0.88 -3.03
CA LEU A 162 -9.34 -0.08 -1.84
C LEU A 162 -10.66 0.30 -1.16
N SER A 163 -10.69 0.26 0.17
CA SER A 163 -11.79 0.85 0.95
C SER A 163 -11.37 2.25 1.38
N VAL A 164 -12.06 3.28 0.88
CA VAL A 164 -11.79 4.69 1.19
C VAL A 164 -13.06 5.38 1.71
N PRO A 165 -12.94 6.49 2.46
CA PRO A 165 -14.10 7.29 2.84
C PRO A 165 -14.84 7.82 1.60
N ILE A 166 -16.17 7.94 1.66
CA ILE A 166 -16.96 8.52 0.56
C ILE A 166 -16.59 9.98 0.27
N THR A 167 -16.15 10.70 1.30
CA THR A 167 -15.66 12.08 1.23
C THR A 167 -14.31 12.21 0.53
N ALA A 168 -13.64 11.08 0.27
CA ALA A 168 -12.32 11.03 -0.33
C ALA A 168 -12.32 11.00 -1.86
N ILE A 169 -13.48 11.10 -2.47
CA ILE A 169 -13.63 10.96 -3.91
C ILE A 169 -14.52 12.05 -4.49
N GLU A 170 -14.35 12.29 -5.78
CA GLU A 170 -15.19 13.12 -6.62
C GLU A 170 -15.59 12.33 -7.86
N LYS A 171 -16.86 12.43 -8.26
CA LYS A 171 -17.36 11.74 -9.47
C LYS A 171 -16.85 12.49 -10.70
N THR A 172 -16.27 11.74 -11.65
CA THR A 172 -15.76 12.29 -12.92
C THR A 172 -16.82 12.20 -14.02
#